data_AF-A0A925FCP4-F1
#
_entry.id   AF-A0A925FCP4-F1
#
_cell.length_a   1.000
_cell.length_b   1.000
_cell.length_c   1.000
_cell.angle_alpha   90.00
_cell.angle_beta   90.00
_cell.angle_gamma   90.00
#
_symmetry.space_group_name_H-M   'P 1'
#
loop_
_entity.id
_entity.type
_entity.pdbx_description
1 polymer ?
#
loop_
_entity_poly.entity_id
_entity_poly.type
_entity_poly.pdbx_seq_one_letter_code
_entity_poly.pdbx_strand_id
1 'polypeptide(L)'
;MPWRAALAGPLFDAGRRALERAFGKAPVIVGEGGSIPVVHDFARVLGAPVLLMGFGLPGENAHAPNEWMSDENFVKGMQAASAFWEEMERQPKG
;
A
#
# COMPACT_ATOMS: atom_id res chain seq x y z
N MET A 1 15.70 -8.47 -11.00
CA MET A 1 14.92 -7.48 -11.79
C MET A 1 14.08 -6.65 -10.82
N PRO A 2 13.92 -5.34 -11.04
CA PRO A 2 12.99 -4.54 -10.23
C PRO A 2 11.56 -5.06 -10.41
N TRP A 3 10.77 -5.06 -9.33
CA TRP A 3 9.36 -5.44 -9.39
C TRP A 3 8.51 -4.29 -9.91
N ARG A 4 7.45 -4.61 -10.67
CA ARG A 4 6.45 -3.66 -11.16
C ARG A 4 5.06 -4.22 -10.89
N ALA A 5 4.21 -3.41 -10.29
CA ALA A 5 2.83 -3.76 -10.03
C ALA A 5 1.96 -3.65 -11.28
N ALA A 6 0.94 -4.51 -11.39
CA ALA A 6 -0.20 -4.26 -12.25
C ALA A 6 -1.13 -3.25 -11.56
N LEU A 7 -1.21 -2.04 -12.09
CA LEU A 7 -1.91 -0.91 -11.44
C LEU A 7 -3.43 -0.91 -11.61
N ALA A 8 -3.98 -1.95 -12.24
CA ALA A 8 -5.39 -2.09 -12.55
C ALA A 8 -5.95 -3.33 -11.87
N GLY A 9 -7.24 -3.26 -11.53
CA GLY A 9 -8.00 -4.39 -11.05
C GLY A 9 -8.34 -4.32 -9.57
N PRO A 10 -9.07 -5.35 -9.09
CA PRO A 10 -9.78 -5.34 -7.82
C PRO A 10 -8.92 -4.93 -6.61
N LEU A 11 -7.70 -5.46 -6.53
CA LEU A 11 -6.78 -5.21 -5.44
C LEU A 11 -6.33 -3.73 -5.38
N PHE A 12 -5.94 -3.17 -6.53
CA PHE A 12 -5.47 -1.78 -6.62
C PHE A 12 -6.61 -0.79 -6.43
N ASP A 13 -7.79 -1.10 -6.97
CA ASP A 13 -8.96 -0.25 -6.84
C ASP A 13 -9.45 -0.17 -5.38
N ALA A 14 -9.42 -1.29 -4.64
CA ALA A 14 -9.68 -1.29 -3.19
C ALA A 14 -8.65 -0.46 -2.43
N GLY A 15 -7.35 -0.64 -2.71
CA GLY A 15 -6.29 0.13 -2.06
C GLY A 15 -6.45 1.64 -2.27
N ARG A 16 -6.80 2.06 -3.49
CA ARG A 16 -7.05 3.48 -3.80
C ARG A 16 -8.21 4.06 -3.01
N ARG A 17 -9.37 3.36 -2.99
CA ARG A 17 -10.56 3.81 -2.24
C ARG A 17 -10.34 3.80 -0.73
N ALA A 18 -9.60 2.82 -0.22
CA ALA A 18 -9.29 2.72 1.20
C ALA A 18 -8.40 3.87 1.68
N LEU A 19 -7.34 4.18 0.93
CA LEU A 19 -6.46 5.31 1.21
C LEU A 19 -7.22 6.64 1.08
N GLU A 20 -8.04 6.81 0.04
CA GLU A 20 -8.85 8.02 -0.13
C GLU A 20 -9.86 8.22 1.00
N ARG A 21 -10.50 7.15 1.48
CA ARG A 21 -11.41 7.20 2.64
C ARG A 21 -10.69 7.61 3.92
N ALA A 22 -9.49 7.10 4.17
CA ALA A 22 -8.75 7.39 5.40
C ALA A 22 -8.06 8.77 5.39
N PHE A 23 -7.54 9.20 4.23
CA PHE A 23 -6.76 10.44 4.11
C PHE A 23 -7.54 11.61 3.50
N GLY A 24 -8.74 11.37 2.97
CA GLY A 24 -9.63 12.38 2.39
C GLY A 24 -9.21 12.89 1.00
N LYS A 25 -8.21 12.26 0.37
CA LYS A 25 -7.71 12.61 -0.95
C LYS A 25 -7.26 11.36 -1.70
N ALA A 26 -7.44 11.34 -3.01
CA ALA A 26 -6.95 10.27 -3.87
C ALA A 26 -5.43 10.08 -3.70
N PRO A 27 -4.94 8.83 -3.52
CA PRO A 27 -3.52 8.57 -3.39
C PRO A 27 -2.80 8.71 -4.72
N VAL A 28 -1.49 8.97 -4.64
CA VAL A 28 -0.59 8.98 -5.79
C VAL A 28 0.08 7.62 -5.96
N ILE A 29 0.30 7.21 -7.21
CA ILE A 29 1.08 6.00 -7.52
C ILE A 29 2.54 6.42 -7.67
N VAL A 30 3.42 5.81 -6.89
CA VAL A 30 4.85 6.12 -6.87
C VAL A 30 5.68 4.86 -7.08
N GLY A 31 6.85 5.03 -7.69
CA GLY A 31 7.92 4.04 -7.62
C GLY A 31 8.83 4.35 -6.44
N GLU A 32 9.34 3.32 -5.77
CA GLU A 32 10.25 3.45 -4.64
C GLU A 32 11.63 2.90 -4.97
N GLY A 33 12.67 3.56 -4.44
CA GLY A 33 14.06 3.12 -4.58
C GLY A 33 14.45 2.02 -3.60
N GLY A 34 13.68 1.86 -2.52
CA GLY A 34 13.83 0.79 -1.56
C GLY A 34 13.57 -0.59 -2.17
N SER A 35 14.15 -1.63 -1.57
CA SER A 35 14.01 -3.01 -2.04
C SER A 35 13.26 -3.86 -1.02
N ILE A 36 12.19 -4.51 -1.48
CA ILE A 36 11.49 -5.56 -0.73
C ILE A 36 11.52 -6.82 -1.63
N PRO A 37 12.57 -7.67 -1.56
CA PRO A 37 12.78 -8.74 -2.54
C PRO A 37 11.62 -9.75 -2.64
N VAL A 38 10.97 -10.05 -1.50
CA VAL A 38 9.90 -11.07 -1.43
C VAL A 38 8.65 -10.71 -2.24
N VAL A 39 8.44 -9.44 -2.57
CA VAL A 39 7.29 -8.98 -3.38
C VAL A 39 7.32 -9.63 -4.77
N HIS A 40 8.53 -9.75 -5.34
CA HIS A 40 8.73 -10.45 -6.61
C HIS A 40 8.44 -11.96 -6.48
N ASP A 41 8.85 -12.58 -5.38
CA ASP A 41 8.63 -14.01 -5.17
C ASP A 41 7.16 -14.33 -4.91
N PHE A 42 6.42 -13.50 -4.18
CA PHE A 42 4.97 -13.67 -4.03
C PHE A 42 4.27 -13.63 -5.38
N ALA A 43 4.56 -12.62 -6.22
CA ALA A 43 3.96 -12.50 -7.53
C ALA A 43 4.28 -13.72 -8.42
N ARG A 44 5.53 -14.20 -8.41
CA ARG A 44 5.99 -15.29 -9.29
C ARG A 44 5.56 -16.68 -8.81
N VAL A 45 5.69 -16.96 -7.51
CA VAL A 45 5.47 -18.29 -6.95
C VAL A 45 3.99 -18.55 -6.70
N LEU A 46 3.25 -17.55 -6.20
CA LEU A 46 1.82 -17.70 -5.92
C LEU A 46 0.94 -17.32 -7.12
N GLY A 47 1.49 -16.64 -8.12
CA GLY A 47 0.71 -16.11 -9.24
C GLY A 47 -0.33 -15.07 -8.83
N ALA A 48 -0.17 -14.47 -7.65
CA ALA A 48 -1.13 -13.54 -7.07
C ALA A 48 -0.69 -12.07 -7.27
N PRO A 49 -1.64 -11.13 -7.44
CA PRO A 49 -1.31 -9.71 -7.46
C PRO A 49 -0.78 -9.27 -6.10
N VAL A 50 0.17 -8.32 -6.10
CA VAL A 50 0.73 -7.74 -4.88
C VAL A 50 0.49 -6.23 -4.87
N LEU A 51 0.05 -5.72 -3.72
CA LEU A 51 -0.17 -4.31 -3.46
C LEU A 51 0.77 -3.88 -2.32
N LEU A 52 1.47 -2.77 -2.53
CA LEU A 52 2.20 -2.07 -1.46
C LEU A 52 1.45 -0.78 -1.13
N MET A 53 1.09 -0.61 0.13
CA MET A 53 0.50 0.63 0.66
C MET A 53 1.52 1.29 1.58
N GLY A 54 2.00 2.47 1.20
CA GLY A 54 2.96 3.25 1.99
C GLY A 54 2.24 4.23 2.91
N PHE A 55 2.72 4.32 4.15
CA PHE A 55 2.22 5.26 5.16
C PHE A 55 3.31 6.19 5.70
N GLY A 56 4.55 6.06 5.21
CA GLY A 56 5.65 6.90 5.67
C GLY A 56 5.71 8.23 4.93
N LEU A 57 6.24 9.25 5.61
CA LEU A 57 6.53 10.56 5.03
C LEU A 57 8.01 10.67 4.61
N PRO A 58 8.34 11.55 3.65
CA PRO A 58 9.72 11.91 3.38
C PRO A 58 10.41 12.44 4.65
N GLY A 59 11.59 11.92 4.98
CA GLY A 59 12.37 12.34 6.14
C GLY A 59 12.06 11.60 7.45
N GLU A 60 11.32 10.49 7.40
CA GLU A 60 11.14 9.58 8.54
C GLU A 60 12.40 8.80 8.91
N ASN A 61 13.47 8.92 8.11
CA ASN A 61 14.80 8.39 8.42
C ASN A 61 14.81 6.88 8.68
N ALA A 62 14.02 6.10 7.93
CA ALA A 62 14.07 4.65 8.00
C ALA A 62 15.52 4.15 7.91
N HIS A 63 15.98 3.39 8.91
CA HIS A 63 17.36 2.91 9.06
C HIS A 63 18.42 3.97 9.43
N ALA A 64 18.02 5.14 9.94
CA ALA A 64 18.93 6.20 10.38
C ALA A 64 18.52 6.76 11.77
N PRO A 65 19.41 7.49 12.48
CA PRO A 65 19.07 8.07 13.78
C PRO A 65 17.85 8.99 13.73
N ASN A 66 17.12 9.06 14.84
CA ASN A 66 15.86 9.79 14.96
C ASN A 66 14.82 9.33 13.92
N GLU A 67 14.77 8.02 13.63
CA GLU A 67 13.67 7.39 12.92
C GLU A 67 12.36 7.70 13.64
N TRP A 68 11.34 8.12 12.90
CA TRP A 68 10.06 8.54 13.46
C TRP A 68 8.92 8.20 12.49
N MET A 69 7.70 8.24 13.01
CA MET A 69 6.49 8.12 12.21
C MET A 69 5.48 9.16 12.70
N SER A 70 4.71 9.74 11.79
CA SER A 70 3.61 10.64 12.16
C SER A 70 2.50 9.87 12.90
N ASP A 71 2.10 10.34 14.08
CA ASP A 71 0.96 9.80 14.83
C ASP A 71 -0.33 9.80 13.97
N GLU A 72 -0.52 10.84 13.16
CA GLU A 72 -1.63 10.93 12.23
C GLU A 72 -1.56 9.82 11.17
N ASN A 73 -0.38 9.57 10.59
CA ASN A 73 -0.21 8.51 9.59
C ASN A 73 -0.32 7.12 10.22
N PHE A 74 0.09 6.95 11.48
CA PHE A 74 -0.10 5.70 12.21
C PHE A 74 -1.60 5.39 12.36
N VAL A 75 -2.39 6.37 12.83
CA VAL A 75 -3.84 6.22 13.00
C VAL A 75 -4.55 6.05 11.66
N LYS A 76 -4.27 6.91 10.68
CA LYS A 76 -4.88 6.80 9.35
C LYS A 76 -4.43 5.55 8.59
N GLY A 77 -3.22 5.07 8.82
CA GLY A 77 -2.73 3.81 8.27
C GLY A 77 -3.54 2.62 8.75
N MET A 78 -3.87 2.57 10.05
CA MET A 78 -4.78 1.55 10.59
C MET A 78 -6.20 1.67 9.98
N GLN A 79 -6.72 2.89 9.84
CA GLN A 79 -8.02 3.13 9.21
C GLN A 79 -8.02 2.69 7.74
N ALA A 80 -6.96 2.99 6.99
CA ALA A 80 -6.79 2.58 5.60
C ALA A 80 -6.70 1.05 5.48
N ALA A 81 -5.94 0.38 6.35
CA ALA A 81 -5.83 -1.07 6.36
C ALA A 81 -7.20 -1.75 6.65
N SER A 82 -7.98 -1.22 7.59
CA SER A 82 -9.34 -1.71 7.86
C SER A 82 -10.27 -1.44 6.67
N ALA A 83 -10.26 -0.22 6.14
CA ALA A 83 -11.09 0.16 5.00
C ALA A 83 -10.77 -0.67 3.75
N PHE A 84 -9.51 -1.08 3.57
CA PHE A 84 -9.10 -1.94 2.47
C PHE A 84 -9.84 -3.28 2.48
N TRP A 85 -9.98 -3.93 3.64
CA TRP A 85 -10.71 -5.19 3.73
C TRP A 85 -12.22 -5.01 3.47
N GLU A 86 -12.82 -3.92 3.95
CA GLU A 86 -14.21 -3.57 3.62
C GLU A 86 -14.39 -3.35 2.10
N GLU A 87 -13.43 -2.67 1.46
CA GLU A 87 -13.45 -2.43 0.01
C GLU A 87 -13.18 -3.69 -0.81
N MET A 88 -12.46 -4.66 -0.28
CA MET A 88 -12.29 -5.98 -0.89
C MET A 88 -13.56 -6.82 -0.76
N GLU A 89 -14.27 -6.75 0.36
CA GLU A 89 -15.53 -7.47 0.58
C GLU A 89 -16.66 -6.98 -0.33
N ARG A 90 -16.71 -5.67 -0.59
CA ARG A 90 -17.71 -5.05 -1.48
C ARG A 90 -17.59 -5.43 -2.94
N GLN A 91 -16.49 -6.05 -3.33
CA GLN A 91 -16.28 -6.40 -4.74
C GLN A 91 -17.11 -7.62 -5.12
N PRO A 92 -17.61 -7.68 -6.37
CA PRO A 92 -18.33 -8.84 -6.86
C PRO A 92 -17.43 -10.07 -6.72
N LYS A 93 -17.91 -11.08 -5.99
CA LYS A 93 -17.26 -12.40 -6.00
C LYS A 93 -17.53 -12.98 -7.39
N GLY A 94 -16.44 -13.24 -8.13
CA GLY A 94 -16.49 -13.95 -9.40
C GLY A 94 -16.94 -15.40 -9.24
#